data_AF-A0A857FWX9-F1
#
_entry.id   AF-A0A857FWX9-F1
#
_cell.length_a   1.000
_cell.length_b   1.000
_cell.length_c   1.000
_cell.angle_alpha   90.00
_cell.angle_beta   90.00
_cell.angle_gamma   90.00
#
_symmetry.space_group_name_H-M   'P 1'
#
loop_
_entity.id
_entity.type
_entity.pdbx_description
1 polymer ?
#
loop_
_entity_poly.entity_id
_entity_poly.type
_entity_poly.pdbx_seq_one_letter_code
_entity_poly.pdbx_strand_id
1 'polypeptide(L)'
;MLEERLKRPLKIDLLLGVGTQVGLFAELKQFSASKSGRPLGVVVDHYWNVYDYADTLAFLSEPTIAGVVDFEISTSAGLSTAHNAYFDNAFFFSRLNKRLKDAGLLA
;
A
#
# COMPACT_ATOMS: atom_id res chain seq x y z
N MET A 1 -19.97 -13.29 -4.59
CA MET A 1 -19.00 -12.34 -3.98
C MET A 1 -17.80 -13.12 -3.41
N LEU A 2 -16.62 -12.52 -3.21
CA LEU A 2 -15.40 -13.26 -2.77
C LEU A 2 -15.62 -13.96 -1.41
N GLU A 3 -16.27 -13.30 -0.45
CA GLU A 3 -16.59 -13.86 0.87
C GLU A 3 -17.56 -15.04 0.81
N GLU A 4 -18.55 -15.01 -0.08
CA GLU A 4 -19.47 -16.15 -0.30
C GLU A 4 -18.69 -17.38 -0.79
N ARG A 5 -17.67 -17.18 -1.63
CA ARG A 5 -16.78 -18.26 -2.09
C ARG A 5 -15.89 -18.76 -0.96
N LEU A 6 -15.40 -17.86 -0.11
CA LEU A 6 -14.53 -18.18 1.03
C LEU A 6 -15.31 -18.82 2.20
N LYS A 7 -16.64 -18.67 2.25
CA LYS A 7 -17.52 -19.06 3.37
C LYS A 7 -17.07 -18.46 4.72
N ARG A 8 -16.42 -17.30 4.67
CA ARG A 8 -15.96 -16.52 5.83
C ARG A 8 -15.75 -15.06 5.42
N PRO A 9 -15.75 -14.11 6.37
CA PRO A 9 -15.38 -12.73 6.11
C PRO A 9 -13.98 -12.64 5.48
N LEU A 10 -13.80 -11.70 4.56
CA LEU A 10 -12.49 -11.40 3.99
C LEU A 10 -11.68 -10.65 5.04
N LYS A 11 -10.48 -11.17 5.30
CA LYS A 11 -9.47 -10.53 6.10
C LYS A 11 -8.20 -10.45 5.25
N ILE A 12 -7.56 -9.29 5.25
CA ILE A 12 -6.31 -9.04 4.56
C ILE A 12 -5.24 -8.87 5.63
N ASP A 13 -4.27 -9.79 5.65
CA ASP A 13 -3.15 -9.67 6.59
C ASP A 13 -2.25 -8.46 6.22
N LEU A 14 -2.05 -8.21 4.92
CA LEU A 14 -1.31 -7.05 4.43
C LEU A 14 -1.92 -6.46 3.14
N LEU A 15 -2.22 -5.16 3.17
CA LEU A 15 -2.42 -4.34 1.99
C LEU A 15 -1.15 -3.50 1.76
N LEU A 16 -0.46 -3.73 0.65
CA LEU A 16 0.77 -3.01 0.30
C LEU A 16 0.54 -2.16 -0.95
N GLY A 17 0.56 -0.84 -0.77
CA GLY A 17 0.69 0.11 -1.87
C GLY A 17 2.15 0.30 -2.27
N VAL A 18 2.42 0.45 -3.56
CA VAL A 18 3.75 0.82 -4.10
C VAL A 18 3.54 1.90 -5.15
N GLY A 19 4.19 3.06 -4.98
CA GLY A 19 4.10 4.17 -5.93
C GLY A 19 2.68 4.71 -6.12
N THR A 20 1.83 4.67 -5.08
CA THR A 20 0.38 4.94 -5.27
C THR A 20 0.01 6.41 -5.09
N GLN A 21 -1.12 6.80 -5.70
CA GLN A 21 -1.75 8.12 -5.54
C GLN A 21 -2.84 8.14 -4.45
N VAL A 22 -2.93 7.10 -3.63
CA VAL A 22 -4.02 6.94 -2.66
C VAL A 22 -4.01 8.07 -1.62
N GLY A 23 -2.84 8.48 -1.14
CA GLY A 23 -2.69 9.62 -0.24
C GLY A 23 -3.16 10.94 -0.85
N LEU A 24 -2.84 11.19 -2.12
CA LEU A 24 -3.34 12.36 -2.86
C LEU A 24 -4.86 12.35 -2.92
N PHE A 25 -5.47 11.22 -3.24
CA PHE A 25 -6.93 11.10 -3.30
C PHE A 25 -7.59 11.27 -1.93
N ALA A 26 -6.93 10.84 -0.85
CA ALA A 26 -7.38 11.11 0.51
C ALA A 26 -7.37 12.61 0.81
N GLU A 27 -6.25 13.29 0.51
CA GLU A 27 -6.10 14.72 0.72
C GLU A 27 -7.14 15.53 -0.08
N LEU A 28 -7.40 15.13 -1.32
CA LEU A 28 -8.41 15.72 -2.19
C LEU A 28 -9.85 15.29 -1.86
N LYS A 29 -10.07 14.53 -0.78
CA LYS A 29 -11.37 14.06 -0.31
C LYS A 29 -12.19 13.32 -1.39
N GLN A 30 -11.51 12.55 -2.25
CA GLN A 30 -12.15 11.81 -3.35
C GLN A 30 -12.83 10.52 -2.88
N PHE A 31 -12.49 10.03 -1.68
CA PHE A 31 -13.15 8.88 -1.09
C PHE A 31 -14.53 9.27 -0.57
N SER A 32 -15.58 8.94 -1.32
CA SER A 32 -16.96 9.07 -0.84
C SER A 32 -17.26 8.01 0.22
N ALA A 33 -17.90 8.40 1.33
CA ALA A 33 -18.48 7.44 2.25
C ALA A 33 -19.52 6.60 1.47
N SER A 34 -19.42 5.27 1.56
CA SER A 34 -20.33 4.36 0.85
C SER A 34 -21.78 4.71 1.15
N LYS A 35 -22.53 5.20 0.14
CA LYS A 35 -23.96 5.51 0.25
C LYS A 35 -24.83 4.25 0.24
N SER A 36 -24.30 3.13 -0.22
CA SER A 36 -24.94 1.82 -0.15
C SER A 36 -24.48 1.14 1.13
N GLY A 37 -25.40 0.58 1.92
CA GLY A 37 -25.15 -0.05 3.22
C GLY A 37 -24.23 -1.29 3.22
N ARG A 38 -23.37 -1.45 2.21
CA ARG A 38 -22.19 -2.30 2.29
C ARG A 38 -21.06 -1.53 2.98
N PRO A 39 -20.57 -1.99 4.13
CA PRO A 39 -19.26 -1.58 4.56
C PRO A 39 -18.27 -2.04 3.48
N LEU A 40 -17.57 -1.09 2.85
CA LEU A 40 -16.39 -1.37 2.03
C LEU A 40 -15.20 -1.87 2.87
N GLY A 41 -15.34 -1.85 4.20
CA GLY A 41 -14.32 -2.21 5.16
C GLY A 41 -14.06 -3.71 5.17
N VAL A 42 -13.14 -4.15 4.34
CA VAL A 42 -12.39 -5.38 4.58
C VAL A 42 -11.46 -5.10 5.75
N VAL A 43 -11.37 -6.02 6.71
CA VAL A 43 -10.41 -5.90 7.81
C VAL A 43 -9.00 -6.05 7.23
N VAL A 44 -8.16 -5.03 7.42
CA VAL A 44 -6.76 -5.01 7.01
C VAL A 44 -5.92 -4.90 8.27
N ASP A 45 -5.09 -5.91 8.55
CA ASP A 45 -4.24 -5.93 9.74
C ASP A 45 -3.04 -4.99 9.58
N HIS A 46 -2.41 -5.02 8.40
CA HIS A 46 -1.32 -4.12 8.06
C HIS A 46 -1.63 -3.38 6.76
N TYR A 47 -1.58 -2.05 6.80
CA TYR A 47 -1.62 -1.23 5.59
C TYR A 47 -0.29 -0.50 5.45
N TRP A 48 0.50 -0.92 4.46
CA TRP A 48 1.79 -0.35 4.13
C TRP A 48 1.72 0.40 2.80
N ASN A 49 2.49 1.47 2.67
CA ASN A 49 2.70 2.16 1.42
C ASN A 49 4.20 2.40 1.20
N VAL A 50 4.67 2.16 -0.01
CA VAL A 50 6.08 2.33 -0.40
C VAL A 50 6.18 3.45 -1.41
N TYR A 51 7.13 4.34 -1.19
CA TYR A 51 7.37 5.49 -2.06
C TYR A 51 8.86 5.69 -2.33
N ASP A 52 9.16 6.31 -3.45
CA ASP A 52 10.46 6.85 -3.82
C ASP A 52 10.28 8.34 -4.10
N TYR A 53 11.15 9.21 -3.55
CA TYR A 53 11.08 10.65 -3.83
C TYR A 53 11.32 10.99 -5.31
N ALA A 54 11.97 10.10 -6.07
CA ALA A 54 12.10 10.25 -7.51
C ALA A 54 10.83 9.84 -8.29
N ASP A 55 9.88 9.17 -7.65
CA ASP A 55 8.60 8.80 -8.28
C ASP A 55 7.57 9.91 -8.07
N THR A 56 7.30 10.68 -9.12
CA THR A 56 6.35 11.79 -9.09
C THR A 56 4.88 11.37 -8.96
N LEU A 57 4.60 10.07 -9.05
CA LEU A 57 3.27 9.51 -8.87
C LEU A 57 3.10 8.83 -7.50
N ALA A 58 4.16 8.73 -6.69
CA ALA A 58 4.11 8.20 -5.34
C ALA A 58 3.75 9.29 -4.32
N PHE A 59 2.64 9.09 -3.61
CA PHE A 59 2.18 9.99 -2.56
C PHE A 59 2.17 9.27 -1.20
N LEU A 60 2.55 10.02 -0.16
CA LEU A 60 2.49 9.55 1.23
C LEU A 60 1.03 9.31 1.64
N SER A 61 0.79 8.18 2.30
CA SER A 61 -0.54 7.78 2.75
C SER A 61 -0.70 7.89 4.27
N GLU A 62 0.38 7.73 5.03
CA GLU A 62 0.38 7.82 6.50
C GLU A 62 -0.14 9.18 7.03
N PRO A 63 0.18 10.34 6.43
CA PRO A 63 -0.36 11.62 6.91
C PRO A 63 -1.87 11.82 6.68
N THR A 64 -2.47 11.03 5.78
CA THR A 64 -3.85 11.25 5.31
C THR A 64 -4.80 10.11 5.65
N ILE A 65 -4.28 8.91 5.92
CA ILE A 65 -5.04 7.70 6.20
C ILE A 65 -4.53 7.07 7.48
N ALA A 66 -5.39 7.01 8.50
CA ALA A 66 -5.04 6.46 9.80
C ALA A 66 -4.66 4.98 9.71
N GLY A 67 -3.55 4.60 10.38
CA GLY A 67 -3.06 3.23 10.47
C GLY A 67 -2.23 2.77 9.28
N VAL A 68 -2.02 3.61 8.26
CA VAL A 68 -1.06 3.34 7.18
C VAL A 68 0.35 3.63 7.67
N VAL A 69 1.32 2.83 7.23
CA VAL A 69 2.74 3.07 7.47
C VAL A 69 3.44 3.28 6.14
N ASP A 70 4.11 4.43 5.99
CA ASP A 70 4.88 4.77 4.80
C ASP A 70 6.33 4.28 4.92
N PHE A 71 6.88 3.75 3.83
CA PHE A 71 8.27 3.31 3.73
C PHE A 71 8.96 3.90 2.52
N GLU A 72 10.02 4.65 2.77
CA GLU A 72 10.88 5.14 1.70
C GLU A 72 11.74 4.01 1.13
N ILE A 73 11.84 4.01 -0.20
CA ILE A 73 12.92 3.34 -0.90
C ILE A 73 13.47 4.23 -2.02
N SER A 74 14.79 4.36 -2.06
CA SER A 74 15.47 4.93 -3.21
C SER A 74 15.79 3.82 -4.20
N THR A 75 15.11 3.83 -5.34
CA THR A 75 15.39 2.91 -6.46
C THR A 75 16.63 3.32 -7.25
N SER A 76 17.17 4.54 -7.01
CA SER A 76 18.22 5.21 -7.78
C SER A 76 17.88 5.43 -9.26
N ALA A 77 16.63 5.19 -9.66
CA ALA A 77 16.14 5.48 -11.00
C ALA A 77 15.90 6.98 -11.18
N GLY A 78 15.95 7.42 -12.44
CA GLY A 78 15.63 8.80 -12.79
C GLY A 78 14.13 9.07 -12.75
N LEU A 79 13.76 10.35 -12.74
CA LEU A 79 12.37 10.83 -12.66
C LEU A 79 11.40 10.16 -13.66
N SER A 80 11.88 9.81 -14.86
CA SER A 80 11.06 9.22 -15.91
C SER A 80 10.81 7.72 -15.74
N THR A 81 11.59 7.02 -14.91
CA THR A 81 11.53 5.56 -14.76
C THR A 81 11.29 5.08 -13.33
N ALA A 82 11.42 5.97 -12.34
CA ALA A 82 11.28 5.63 -10.92
C ALA A 82 9.97 4.91 -10.59
N HIS A 83 8.86 5.29 -11.23
CA HIS A 83 7.55 4.70 -10.96
C HIS A 83 7.48 3.18 -11.18
N ASN A 84 8.21 2.65 -12.16
CA ASN A 84 8.24 1.21 -12.42
C ASN A 84 9.45 0.53 -11.79
N ALA A 85 10.46 1.31 -11.36
CA ALA A 85 11.75 0.80 -10.94
C ALA A 85 11.72 -0.02 -9.65
N TYR A 86 10.66 0.08 -8.83
CA TYR A 86 10.51 -0.73 -7.62
C TYR A 86 10.64 -2.22 -7.90
N PHE A 87 10.02 -2.69 -8.99
CA PHE A 87 9.92 -4.12 -9.30
C PHE A 87 11.15 -4.71 -9.99
N ASP A 88 12.09 -3.86 -10.41
CA ASP A 88 13.41 -4.27 -10.90
C ASP A 88 14.50 -4.09 -9.83
N ASN A 89 14.14 -3.57 -8.65
CA ASN A 89 15.09 -3.20 -7.61
C ASN A 89 15.29 -4.34 -6.58
N ALA A 90 16.48 -4.93 -6.54
CA ALA A 90 16.80 -6.00 -5.58
C ALA A 90 16.73 -5.54 -4.11
N PHE A 91 17.03 -4.27 -3.82
CA PHE A 91 16.93 -3.74 -2.45
C PHE A 91 15.46 -3.64 -2.00
N PHE A 92 14.53 -3.36 -2.91
CA PHE A 92 13.10 -3.36 -2.63
C PHE A 92 12.66 -4.71 -2.10
N PHE A 93 12.92 -5.78 -2.84
CA PHE A 93 12.54 -7.13 -2.43
C PHE A 93 13.27 -7.58 -1.16
N SER A 94 14.56 -7.26 -1.02
CA SER A 94 15.33 -7.61 0.19
C SER A 94 14.77 -6.95 1.45
N ARG A 95 14.49 -5.63 1.39
CA ARG A 95 13.90 -4.88 2.50
C ARG A 95 12.46 -5.31 2.78
N LEU A 96 11.66 -5.53 1.74
CA LEU A 96 10.29 -6.02 1.88
C LEU A 96 10.26 -7.39 2.55
N ASN A 97 11.10 -8.34 2.11
CA ASN A 97 11.19 -9.66 2.71
C ASN A 97 11.59 -9.58 4.20
N LYS A 98 12.58 -8.75 4.55
CA LYS A 98 12.94 -8.55 5.97
C LYS A 98 11.74 -8.03 6.76
N ARG A 99 11.04 -7.02 6.26
CA ARG A 99 9.89 -6.41 6.94
C ARG A 99 8.73 -7.40 7.11
N LEU A 100 8.45 -8.21 6.10
CA LEU A 100 7.44 -9.26 6.16
C LEU A 100 7.77 -10.29 7.26
N LYS A 101 9.04 -10.68 7.40
CA LYS A 101 9.49 -11.59 8.48
C LYS A 101 9.39 -10.92 9.85
N ASP A 102 9.85 -9.68 9.97
CA ASP A 102 9.79 -8.93 11.24
C ASP A 102 8.33 -8.73 11.70
N ALA A 103 7.38 -8.63 10.76
CA ALA A 103 5.94 -8.53 11.03
C ALA A 103 5.25 -9.90 11.25
N GLY A 104 5.97 -11.02 11.13
CA GLY A 104 5.39 -12.37 11.25
C GLY A 104 4.47 -12.78 10.09
N LEU A 105 4.56 -12.08 8.95
CA LEU A 105 3.75 -12.34 7.75
C LEU A 105 4.36 -13.42 6.85
N LEU A 106 5.63 -13.76 7.06
CA LEU A 106 6.33 -14.86 6.41
C LEU A 106 7.01 -15.74 7.46
N ALA A 107 7.07 -17.05 7.17
CA ALA A 107 7.78 -18.05 7.95
C ALA A 107 9.31 -17.99 7.76
#